data_AF-A0A2R6C074-F1
#
_entry.id   AF-A0A2R6C074-F1
#
_cell.length_a   1.000
_cell.length_b   1.000
_cell.length_c   1.000
_cell.angle_alpha   90.00
_cell.angle_beta   90.00
_cell.angle_gamma   90.00
#
_symmetry.space_group_name_H-M   'P 1'
#
loop_
_entity.id
_entity.type
_entity.pdbx_description
1 polymer ?
#
loop_
_entity_poly.entity_id
_entity_poly.type
_entity_poly.pdbx_seq_one_letter_code
_entity_poly.pdbx_strand_id
1 'polypeptide(L)'
;MVREMNAFDVAWWGIAGTGGLYLLFYFMPYAQYYLPGSNLALSIALCLLVMLPLYALYASLASAMPRAGGDYVYQSRILHPAIGFAFPFIGLPWFGFACLSRSEVMLWQRLA
;
A
#
# COMPACT_ATOMS: atom_id res chain seq x y z
N MET A 1 -29.69 4.62 1.72
CA MET A 1 -28.80 3.60 2.31
C MET A 1 -28.15 4.23 3.53
N VAL A 2 -28.56 3.79 4.72
CA VAL A 2 -28.03 4.34 5.98
C VAL A 2 -26.57 3.92 6.12
N ARG A 3 -25.70 4.89 6.41
CA ARG A 3 -24.26 4.66 6.59
C ARG A 3 -24.07 4.17 8.04
N GLU A 4 -23.90 2.87 8.23
CA GLU A 4 -23.71 2.29 9.58
C GLU A 4 -22.25 2.09 9.97
N MET A 5 -21.30 2.34 9.06
CA MET A 5 -19.88 2.27 9.39
C MET A 5 -19.50 3.41 10.34
N ASN A 6 -19.29 3.05 11.60
CA ASN A 6 -18.71 3.90 12.61
C ASN A 6 -17.23 4.19 12.26
N ALA A 7 -16.69 5.32 12.73
CA ALA A 7 -15.30 5.71 12.49
C ALA A 7 -14.28 4.64 12.97
N PHE A 8 -14.61 3.92 14.04
CA PHE A 8 -13.78 2.82 14.53
C PHE A 8 -13.71 1.64 13.55
N ASP A 9 -14.84 1.29 12.92
CA ASP A 9 -14.91 0.23 11.91
C ASP A 9 -14.15 0.63 10.63
N VAL A 10 -14.25 1.90 10.23
CA VAL A 10 -13.47 2.46 9.12
C VAL A 10 -11.96 2.45 9.41
N ALA A 11 -11.56 2.78 10.65
CA ALA A 11 -10.15 2.76 11.05
C ALA A 11 -9.59 1.33 11.04
N TRP A 12 -10.35 0.37 11.56
CA TRP A 12 -9.95 -1.04 11.53
C TRP A 12 -9.87 -1.59 10.11
N TRP A 13 -10.85 -1.26 9.27
CA TRP A 13 -10.85 -1.58 7.85
C TRP A 13 -9.64 -0.97 7.13
N GLY A 14 -9.25 0.25 7.47
CA GLY A 14 -8.03 0.88 6.97
C GLY A 14 -6.79 0.06 7.33
N ILE A 15 -6.58 -0.23 8.61
CA ILE A 15 -5.38 -0.97 9.10
C ILE A 15 -5.27 -2.36 8.46
N ALA A 16 -6.39 -3.09 8.41
CA ALA A 16 -6.43 -4.43 7.84
C ALA A 16 -6.36 -4.42 6.30
N GLY A 17 -7.07 -3.48 5.66
CA GLY A 17 -7.25 -3.41 4.21
C GLY A 17 -6.07 -2.79 3.46
N THR A 18 -5.38 -1.80 4.03
CA THR A 18 -4.18 -1.21 3.40
C THR A 18 -2.91 -2.03 3.64
N GLY A 19 -3.02 -3.19 4.30
CA GLY A 19 -1.88 -4.06 4.54
C GLY A 19 -0.88 -3.52 5.55
N GLY A 20 -1.32 -2.74 6.56
CA GLY A 20 -0.41 -2.31 7.64
C GLY A 20 0.27 -3.49 8.34
N LEU A 21 -0.47 -4.59 8.50
CA LEU A 21 0.07 -5.88 8.97
C LEU A 21 0.98 -6.55 7.94
N TYR A 22 0.65 -6.48 6.65
CA TYR A 22 1.48 -7.02 5.57
C TYR A 22 2.85 -6.32 5.49
N LEU A 23 2.88 -5.00 5.65
CA LEU A 23 4.12 -4.22 5.64
C LEU A 23 5.04 -4.63 6.81
N LEU A 24 4.46 -4.83 8.00
CA LEU A 24 5.21 -5.18 9.21
C LEU A 24 5.76 -6.62 9.15
N PHE A 25 4.94 -7.59 8.70
CA PHE A 25 5.29 -9.01 8.75
C PHE A 25 6.00 -9.53 7.50
N TYR A 26 5.82 -8.90 6.34
CA TYR A 26 6.34 -9.42 5.07
C TYR A 26 7.37 -8.52 4.40
N PHE A 27 7.12 -7.21 4.34
CA PHE A 27 7.98 -6.29 3.60
C PHE A 27 9.27 -5.92 4.37
N MET A 28 9.18 -5.78 5.70
CA MET A 28 10.33 -5.41 6.53
C MET A 28 11.39 -6.53 6.68
N PRO A 29 11.03 -7.81 6.92
CA PRO A 29 12.01 -8.90 6.91
C PRO A 29 12.67 -9.08 5.54
N TYR A 30 11.92 -8.83 4.46
CA TYR A 30 12.44 -8.86 3.10
C TYR A 30 13.52 -7.77 2.90
N ALA A 31 13.29 -6.54 3.36
CA ALA A 31 14.29 -5.47 3.27
C ALA A 31 15.60 -5.81 4.03
N GLN A 32 15.52 -6.48 5.18
CA GLN A 32 16.71 -6.92 5.94
C GLN A 32 17.50 -8.02 5.26
N TYR A 33 16.83 -8.85 4.45
CA TYR A 33 17.50 -9.88 3.66
C TYR A 33 18.43 -9.26 2.60
N TYR A 34 18.01 -8.17 1.95
CA TYR A 34 18.83 -7.49 0.93
C TYR A 34 19.86 -6.52 1.53
N LEU A 35 19.55 -5.89 2.67
CA LEU A 35 20.45 -4.96 3.35
C LEU A 35 20.64 -5.36 4.83
N PRO A 36 21.53 -6.33 5.11
CA PRO A 36 21.83 -6.75 6.47
C PRO A 36 22.52 -5.63 7.25
N GLY A 37 21.98 -5.31 8.45
CA GLY A 37 22.53 -4.28 9.36
C GLY A 37 21.85 -2.91 9.30
N SER A 38 20.81 -2.74 8.47
CA SER A 38 20.02 -1.50 8.47
C SER A 38 19.21 -1.33 9.76
N ASN A 39 19.12 -0.10 10.27
CA ASN A 39 18.30 0.22 11.44
C ASN A 39 16.83 0.32 11.03
N LEU A 40 16.06 -0.73 11.30
CA LEU A 40 14.64 -0.77 10.94
C LEU A 40 13.80 0.28 11.65
N ALA A 41 14.10 0.56 12.91
CA ALA A 41 13.31 1.50 13.69
C ALA A 41 13.35 2.91 13.08
N LEU A 42 14.52 3.32 12.60
CA LEU A 42 14.71 4.61 11.94
C LEU A 42 14.00 4.64 10.58
N SER A 43 14.11 3.58 9.78
CA SER A 43 13.43 3.47 8.49
C SER A 43 11.90 3.52 8.63
N ILE A 44 11.35 2.87 9.66
CA ILE A 44 9.91 2.91 9.96
C ILE A 44 9.48 4.32 10.38
N ALA A 45 10.26 4.97 11.25
CA ALA A 45 9.96 6.33 11.71
C ALA A 45 9.94 7.33 10.54
N LEU A 46 10.92 7.25 9.63
CA LEU A 46 10.95 8.07 8.43
C LEU A 46 9.79 7.77 7.48
N CYS A 47 9.44 6.50 7.30
CA CYS A 47 8.31 6.10 6.44
C CYS A 47 6.98 6.63 6.99
N LEU A 48 6.75 6.51 8.31
CA LEU A 48 5.59 7.08 8.98
C LEU A 48 5.51 8.60 8.79
N LEU A 49 6.64 9.30 8.93
CA LEU A 49 6.69 10.75 8.77
C LEU A 49 6.29 11.22 7.37
N VAL A 50 6.71 10.50 6.32
CA VAL A 50 6.33 10.83 4.93
C VAL A 50 4.90 10.41 4.62
N MET A 51 4.40 9.33 5.23
CA MET A 51 3.04 8.84 5.00
C MET A 51 1.96 9.70 5.68
N LEU A 52 2.22 10.29 6.84
CA LEU A 52 1.26 11.15 7.56
C LEU A 52 0.65 12.27 6.69
N PRO A 53 1.43 13.12 5.99
CA PRO A 53 0.85 14.17 5.15
C PRO A 53 0.07 13.58 3.96
N LEU A 54 0.49 12.42 3.44
CA LEU A 54 -0.22 11.74 2.37
C LEU A 54 -1.61 11.26 2.83
N TYR A 55 -1.71 10.63 4.00
CA TYR A 55 -3.00 10.24 4.58
C TYR A 55 -3.90 11.43 4.87
N ALA A 56 -3.35 12.56 5.33
CA ALA A 56 -4.11 13.78 5.54
C ALA A 56 -4.70 14.33 4.22
N LEU A 57 -3.91 14.33 3.15
CA LEU A 57 -4.39 14.71 1.81
C LEU A 57 -5.51 13.77 1.34
N TYR A 58 -5.33 12.46 1.50
CA TYR A 58 -6.35 11.47 1.15
C TYR A 58 -7.65 11.62 1.94
N ALA A 59 -7.56 11.93 3.24
CA ALA A 59 -8.71 12.23 4.06
C ALA A 59 -9.45 13.50 3.56
N SER A 60 -8.70 14.54 3.15
CA SER A 60 -9.29 15.76 2.57
C SER A 60 -9.97 15.50 1.22
N LEU A 61 -9.40 14.61 0.40
CA LEU A 61 -9.99 14.22 -0.89
C LEU A 61 -11.25 13.37 -0.70
N ALA A 62 -11.23 12.46 0.27
CA ALA A 62 -12.38 11.64 0.62
C ALA A 62 -13.55 12.47 1.18
N SER A 63 -13.27 13.53 1.93
CA SER A 63 -14.31 14.45 2.42
C SER A 63 -14.86 15.34 1.31
N ALA A 64 -14.00 15.82 0.40
CA ALA A 64 -14.42 16.61 -0.76
C ALA A 64 -15.20 15.80 -1.80
N MET A 65 -14.92 14.50 -1.94
CA MET A 65 -15.54 13.61 -2.92
C MET A 65 -15.96 12.27 -2.29
N PRO A 66 -17.10 12.24 -1.54
CA PRO A 66 -17.54 11.06 -0.79
C PRO A 66 -18.19 10.02 -1.71
N ARG A 67 -17.39 9.34 -2.54
CA ARG A 67 -17.83 8.36 -3.52
C ARG A 67 -17.06 7.06 -3.34
N ALA A 68 -17.73 5.92 -3.55
CA ALA A 68 -17.06 4.64 -3.64
C ALA A 68 -16.25 4.57 -4.94
N GLY A 69 -14.94 4.29 -4.85
CA GLY A 69 -14.06 4.12 -6.01
C GLY A 69 -12.60 4.52 -5.82
N GLY A 70 -12.23 5.09 -4.67
CA GLY A 70 -10.83 5.29 -4.26
C GLY A 70 -9.99 6.14 -5.22
N ASP A 71 -8.72 5.77 -5.38
CA ASP A 71 -7.72 6.49 -6.20
C ASP A 71 -8.19 6.78 -7.62
N TYR A 72 -8.87 5.81 -8.24
CA TYR A 72 -9.41 5.96 -9.58
C TYR A 72 -10.33 7.19 -9.69
N VAL A 73 -11.22 7.40 -8.71
CA VAL A 73 -12.20 8.50 -8.73
C VAL A 73 -11.53 9.84 -8.52
N TYR A 74 -10.51 9.90 -7.66
CA TYR A 74 -9.78 11.13 -7.39
C TYR A 74 -8.94 11.56 -8.60
N GLN A 75 -8.20 10.62 -9.18
CA GLN A 75 -7.26 10.90 -10.27
C GLN A 75 -7.97 11.15 -11.61
N SER A 76 -9.05 10.41 -11.90
CA SER A 76 -9.84 10.61 -13.13
C SER A 76 -10.48 12.00 -13.22
N ARG A 77 -10.77 12.63 -12.08
CA ARG A 77 -11.40 13.96 -12.01
C ARG A 77 -10.44 15.13 -11.95
N ILE A 78 -9.22 14.91 -11.45
CA ILE A 78 -8.20 15.96 -11.35
C ILE A 78 -7.33 16.03 -12.60
N LEU A 79 -6.94 14.87 -13.15
CA LEU A 79 -5.95 14.80 -14.23
C LEU A 79 -6.59 14.47 -15.58
N HIS A 80 -7.02 13.22 -15.76
CA HIS A 80 -7.70 12.74 -16.96
C HIS A 80 -8.25 11.31 -16.70
N PRO A 81 -9.39 10.92 -17.28
CA PRO A 81 -9.96 9.58 -17.08
C PRO A 81 -9.00 8.43 -17.42
N ALA A 82 -8.17 8.58 -18.46
CA ALA A 82 -7.19 7.55 -18.85
C ALA A 82 -6.08 7.35 -17.80
N ILE A 83 -5.64 8.42 -17.13
CA ILE A 83 -4.62 8.36 -16.09
C ILE A 83 -5.20 7.71 -14.84
N GLY A 84 -6.44 8.08 -14.48
CA GLY A 84 -7.16 7.45 -13.39
C GLY A 84 -7.35 5.95 -13.61
N PHE A 85 -7.58 5.51 -14.86
CA PHE A 85 -7.64 4.09 -15.19
C PHE A 85 -6.27 3.40 -15.07
N ALA A 86 -5.18 3.99 -15.55
CA ALA A 86 -3.88 3.32 -15.59
C ALA A 86 -3.20 3.16 -14.21
N PHE A 87 -3.32 4.16 -13.35
CA PHE A 87 -2.59 4.22 -12.07
C PHE A 87 -2.86 3.05 -11.11
N PRO A 88 -4.13 2.62 -10.89
CA PRO A 88 -4.43 1.46 -10.04
C PRO A 88 -3.77 0.16 -10.53
N PHE A 89 -3.56 0.00 -11.85
CA PHE A 89 -2.95 -1.21 -12.41
C PHE A 89 -1.42 -1.25 -12.25
N ILE A 90 -0.77 -0.13 -11.90
CA ILE A 90 0.68 -0.09 -11.62
C ILE A 90 1.02 -0.84 -10.32
N GLY A 91 0.05 -1.06 -9.43
CA GLY A 91 0.23 -1.86 -8.21
C GLY A 91 0.32 -3.38 -8.44
N LEU A 92 -0.26 -3.90 -9.53
CA LEU A 92 -0.27 -5.35 -9.82
C LEU A 92 1.11 -5.96 -10.09
N PRO A 93 2.03 -5.29 -10.82
CA PRO A 93 3.39 -5.78 -11.01
C PRO A 93 4.14 -6.08 -9.72
N TRP A 94 3.89 -5.35 -8.63
CA TRP A 94 4.58 -5.57 -7.34
C TRP A 94 4.18 -6.88 -6.66
N PHE A 95 2.88 -7.24 -6.69
CA PHE A 95 2.41 -8.55 -6.22
C PHE A 95 2.90 -9.69 -7.13
N GLY A 96 2.99 -9.44 -8.45
CA GLY A 96 3.56 -10.39 -9.40
C GLY A 96 5.05 -10.64 -9.20
N PHE A 97 5.85 -9.58 -9.02
CA PHE A 97 7.30 -9.67 -8.79
C PHE A 97 7.66 -10.35 -7.47
N ALA A 98 6.88 -10.14 -6.42
CA ALA A 98 7.07 -10.84 -5.14
C ALA A 98 6.87 -12.36 -5.27
N CYS A 99 5.90 -12.80 -6.09
CA CYS A 99 5.70 -14.21 -6.39
C CYS A 99 6.78 -14.78 -7.33
N LEU A 100 7.22 -14.02 -8.33
CA LEU A 100 8.24 -14.49 -9.29
C LEU A 100 9.62 -14.64 -8.64
N SER A 101 10.06 -13.63 -7.89
CA SER A 101 11.37 -13.65 -7.21
C SER A 101 11.49 -14.80 -6.20
N ARG A 102 10.37 -15.24 -5.61
CA ARG A 102 10.35 -16.40 -4.71
C ARG A 102 10.56 -17.74 -5.43
N SER A 103 10.08 -17.87 -6.67
CA SER A 103 10.33 -19.08 -7.47
C SER A 103 11.79 -19.20 -7.90
N GLU A 104 12.45 -18.08 -8.22
CA GLU A 104 13.86 -18.08 -8.63
C GLU A 104 14.78 -18.51 -7.48
N VAL A 105 14.62 -17.96 -6.27
CA VAL A 105 15.45 -18.31 -5.11
C VAL A 105 15.28 -19.78 -4.69
N MET A 106 14.07 -20.34 -4.81
CA MET A 106 13.81 -21.74 -4.45
C MET A 106 14.34 -22.73 -5.49
N LEU A 107 14.44 -22.32 -6.76
CA LEU A 107 15.04 -23.13 -7.83
C LEU A 107 16.57 -23.22 -7.68
N TRP A 108 17.24 -22.12 -7.33
CA TRP A 108 18.69 -22.12 -7.09
C TRP A 108 19.10 -22.98 -5.88
N GLN A 109 18.23 -23.11 -4.87
CA GLN A 109 18.47 -23.99 -3.71
C GLN A 109 18.23 -25.49 -3.99
N ARG A 110 17.56 -25.84 -5.10
CA ARG A 110 17.32 -27.23 -5.50
C ARG A 110 18.32 -27.74 -6.54
N LEU A 111 19.07 -26.84 -7.16
CA LEU A 111 20.10 -27.14 -8.17
C LEU A 111 21.53 -27.09 -7.60
N ALA A 112 21.68 -26.80 -6.31
CA ALA A 112 22.93 -26.88 -5.54
C ALA A 112 22.86 -28.03 -4.54
#